data_AF-X0UDS7-F1
#
_entry.id   AF-X0UDS7-F1
#
_cell.length_a   1.000
_cell.length_b   1.000
_cell.length_c   1.000
_cell.angle_alpha   90.00
_cell.angle_beta   90.00
_cell.angle_gamma   90.00
#
_symmetry.space_group_name_H-M   'P 1'
#
loop_
_entity.id
_entity.type
_entity.pdbx_description
1 polymer ?
#
loop_
_entity_poly.entity_id
_entity_poly.type
_entity_poly.pdbx_seq_one_letter_code
_entity_poly.pdbx_strand_id
1 'polypeptide(L)'
;KSSSHVLLLLTKKAAESPWVQSEIGIAISMNKIIIPIIESGVKAPLIIQDIEYVTFDSTNPNECVDRISDYLFGIKTSNENLKLFLGIILVFLGILAIVAFLSE
;
A
#
# COMPACT_ATOMS: atom_id res chain seq x y z
N LYS A 1 -2.16 15.60 5.58
CA LYS A 1 -2.41 14.34 4.83
C LYS A 1 -1.29 13.35 5.18
N SER A 2 -1.51 12.42 6.13
CA SER A 2 -0.46 11.54 6.68
C SER A 2 -0.45 10.09 6.14
N SER A 3 -1.38 9.71 5.26
CA SER A 3 -1.44 8.34 4.74
C SER A 3 -0.33 8.07 3.71
N SER A 4 0.37 6.95 3.86
CA SER A 4 1.34 6.42 2.90
C SER A 4 0.68 5.65 1.75
N HIS A 5 -0.54 5.15 1.99
CA HIS A 5 -1.33 4.38 1.03
C HIS A 5 -2.63 5.12 0.67
N VAL A 6 -3.10 4.92 -0.56
CA VAL A 6 -4.37 5.43 -1.09
C VAL A 6 -5.12 4.28 -1.73
N LEU A 7 -6.29 3.96 -1.18
CA LEU A 7 -7.21 3.01 -1.79
C LEU A 7 -8.05 3.76 -2.83
N LEU A 8 -7.93 3.38 -4.11
CA LEU A 8 -8.65 4.01 -5.20
C LEU A 8 -9.81 3.11 -5.64
N LEU A 9 -11.04 3.47 -5.31
CA LEU A 9 -12.23 2.80 -5.83
C LEU A 9 -12.67 3.46 -7.14
N LEU A 10 -12.37 2.80 -8.25
CA LEU A 10 -12.66 3.27 -9.60
C LEU A 10 -13.92 2.61 -10.16
N THR A 11 -15.06 3.22 -9.86
CA THR A 11 -16.34 2.91 -10.53
C THR A 11 -16.43 3.62 -11.88
N LYS A 12 -17.41 3.27 -12.70
CA LYS A 12 -17.67 3.93 -13.98
C LYS A 12 -17.78 5.45 -13.82
N LYS A 13 -18.53 5.91 -12.81
CA LYS A 13 -18.70 7.35 -12.51
C LYS A 13 -17.40 8.00 -12.02
N ALA A 14 -16.60 7.28 -11.24
CA ALA A 14 -15.32 7.79 -10.75
C ALA A 14 -14.30 7.95 -11.88
N ALA A 15 -14.27 7.02 -12.84
CA ALA A 15 -13.39 7.07 -14.00
C ALA A 15 -13.67 8.27 -14.93
N GLU A 16 -14.92 8.74 -14.98
CA GLU A 16 -15.33 9.90 -15.76
C GLU A 16 -15.10 11.24 -15.03
N SER A 17 -14.74 11.21 -13.74
CA SER A 17 -14.59 12.41 -12.92
C SER A 17 -13.21 13.05 -13.07
N PRO A 18 -13.12 14.31 -13.55
CA PRO A 18 -11.84 15.04 -13.62
C PRO A 18 -11.21 15.25 -12.24
N TRP A 19 -12.05 15.35 -11.19
CA TRP A 19 -11.59 15.51 -9.82
C TRP A 19 -10.85 14.28 -9.31
N VAL A 20 -11.36 13.08 -9.61
CA VAL A 20 -10.70 11.82 -9.25
C VAL A 20 -9.34 11.72 -9.96
N GLN A 21 -9.27 12.12 -11.22
CA GLN A 21 -8.03 12.13 -11.99
C GLN A 21 -6.99 13.09 -11.38
N SER A 22 -7.41 14.26 -10.91
CA SER A 22 -6.57 15.21 -10.18
C SER A 22 -6.07 14.64 -8.84
N GLU A 23 -6.95 13.98 -8.07
CA GLU A 23 -6.58 13.34 -6.81
C GLU A 23 -5.56 12.22 -6.98
N ILE A 24 -5.70 11.41 -8.04
CA ILE A 24 -4.73 10.40 -8.43
C ILE A 24 -3.37 11.06 -8.75
N GLY A 25 -3.38 12.12 -9.56
CA GLY A 25 -2.15 12.86 -9.90
C GLY A 25 -1.44 13.42 -8.66
N ILE A 26 -2.20 13.95 -7.69
CA ILE A 26 -1.66 14.45 -6.42
C ILE A 26 -1.12 13.29 -5.56
N ALA A 27 -1.79 12.15 -5.51
CA ALA A 27 -1.31 11.01 -4.75
C ALA A 27 0.03 10.47 -5.30
N ILE A 28 0.15 10.41 -6.63
CA ILE A 28 1.37 10.00 -7.33
C ILE A 28 2.50 11.01 -7.09
N SER A 29 2.23 12.32 -7.22
CA SER A 29 3.26 13.35 -7.00
C SER A 29 3.76 13.39 -5.56
N MET A 30 2.97 12.90 -4.61
CA MET A 30 3.34 12.72 -3.21
C MET A 30 4.01 11.35 -2.93
N ASN A 31 4.36 10.56 -3.95
CA ASN A 31 4.91 9.21 -3.83
C ASN A 31 4.09 8.28 -2.92
N LYS A 32 2.76 8.38 -2.98
CA LYS A 32 1.88 7.47 -2.24
C LYS A 32 1.70 6.15 -2.99
N ILE A 33 1.59 5.06 -2.24
CA ILE A 33 1.24 3.76 -2.80
C ILE A 33 -0.25 3.76 -3.12
N ILE A 34 -0.60 3.63 -4.39
CA ILE A 34 -1.99 3.51 -4.83
C ILE A 34 -2.36 2.03 -4.92
N ILE A 35 -3.48 1.66 -4.32
CA ILE A 35 -4.07 0.33 -4.39
C ILE A 35 -5.39 0.48 -5.17
N PRO A 36 -5.41 0.19 -6.47
CA PRO A 36 -6.60 0.37 -7.29
C PRO A 36 -7.58 -0.80 -7.12
N ILE A 37 -8.85 -0.45 -6.99
CA ILE A 37 -9.99 -1.34 -7.02
C ILE A 37 -10.86 -0.88 -8.18
N ILE A 38 -10.92 -1.67 -9.25
CA ILE A 38 -11.57 -1.26 -10.50
C ILE A 38 -12.86 -2.04 -10.70
N GLU A 39 -13.96 -1.32 -10.91
CA GLU A 39 -15.25 -1.93 -11.22
C GLU A 39 -15.17 -2.73 -12.53
N SER A 40 -15.78 -3.92 -12.53
CA SER A 40 -15.86 -4.80 -13.70
C SER A 40 -16.35 -4.04 -14.94
N GLY A 41 -15.58 -4.09 -16.03
CA GLY A 41 -15.88 -3.40 -17.28
C GLY A 41 -15.40 -1.94 -17.35
N VAL A 42 -14.78 -1.40 -16.30
CA VAL A 42 -14.09 -0.11 -16.32
C VAL A 42 -12.64 -0.31 -16.74
N LYS A 43 -12.17 0.53 -17.67
CA LYS A 43 -10.77 0.51 -18.10
C LYS A 43 -9.91 1.34 -17.15
N ALA A 44 -8.75 0.80 -16.77
CA ALA A 44 -7.76 1.53 -15.99
C ALA A 44 -7.29 2.80 -16.75
N PRO A 45 -7.21 3.98 -16.10
CA PRO A 45 -6.61 5.17 -16.65
C PRO A 45 -5.12 4.95 -16.96
N LEU A 46 -4.61 5.62 -18.00
CA LEU A 46 -3.22 5.51 -18.44
C LEU A 46 -2.20 5.71 -17.31
N ILE A 47 -2.49 6.62 -16.38
CA ILE A 47 -1.60 6.96 -15.26
C ILE A 47 -1.41 5.84 -14.24
N ILE A 48 -2.30 4.84 -14.22
CA ILE A 48 -2.24 3.67 -13.33
C ILE A 48 -2.34 2.34 -14.10
N GLN A 49 -2.13 2.35 -15.42
CA GLN A 49 -2.32 1.14 -16.24
C GLN A 49 -1.36 0.00 -15.87
N ASP A 50 -0.17 0.35 -15.37
CA ASP A 50 0.89 -0.59 -15.02
C ASP A 50 0.83 -1.00 -13.53
N ILE A 51 -0.19 -0.54 -12.80
CA ILE A 51 -0.41 -0.87 -11.39
C ILE A 51 -1.38 -2.05 -11.31
N GLU A 52 -0.98 -3.10 -10.58
CA GLU A 52 -1.85 -4.23 -10.29
C GLU A 52 -3.10 -3.77 -9.50
N TYR A 53 -4.27 -4.26 -9.89
CA TYR A 53 -5.54 -3.84 -9.32
C TYR A 53 -6.44 -5.02 -8.96
N VAL A 54 -7.29 -4.80 -7.95
CA VAL A 54 -8.35 -5.76 -7.59
C VAL A 54 -9.59 -5.43 -8.40
N THR A 55 -10.21 -6.43 -9.01
CA THR A 55 -11.49 -6.24 -9.70
C THR A 55 -12.63 -6.18 -8.67
N PHE A 56 -13.56 -5.25 -8.87
CA PHE A 56 -14.76 -5.07 -8.05
C PHE A 56 -16.02 -5.38 -8.85
N ASP A 57 -16.75 -6.39 -8.39
CA ASP A 57 -18.09 -6.69 -8.89
C ASP A 57 -19.13 -6.12 -7.92
N SER A 58 -19.95 -5.19 -8.39
CA SER A 58 -21.02 -4.59 -7.58
C SER A 58 -22.14 -5.58 -7.22
N THR A 59 -22.25 -6.69 -7.95
CA THR A 59 -23.19 -7.78 -7.67
C THR A 59 -22.67 -8.75 -6.61
N ASN A 60 -21.36 -8.79 -6.39
CA ASN A 60 -20.71 -9.60 -5.35
C ASN A 60 -19.56 -8.83 -4.65
N PRO A 61 -19.88 -7.82 -3.83
CA PRO A 61 -18.86 -6.95 -3.22
C PRO A 61 -18.00 -7.66 -2.17
N ASN A 62 -18.47 -8.77 -1.58
CA ASN A 62 -17.78 -9.47 -0.50
C ASN A 62 -16.42 -10.03 -0.94
N GLU A 63 -16.34 -10.60 -2.15
CA GLU A 63 -15.08 -11.14 -2.69
C GLU A 63 -13.99 -10.06 -2.79
N CYS A 64 -14.38 -8.84 -3.14
CA CYS A 64 -13.46 -7.71 -3.21
C CYS A 64 -12.95 -7.33 -1.81
N VAL A 65 -13.86 -7.27 -0.83
CA VAL A 65 -13.51 -6.97 0.57
C VAL A 65 -12.56 -8.00 1.15
N ASP A 66 -12.79 -9.28 0.90
CA ASP A 66 -11.93 -10.37 1.38
C ASP A 66 -10.53 -10.24 0.78
N ARG A 67 -10.40 -10.04 -0.54
CA ARG A 67 -9.10 -9.83 -1.20
C ARG A 67 -8.34 -8.61 -0.69
N ILE A 68 -9.04 -7.50 -0.48
CA ILE A 68 -8.42 -6.28 0.08
C ILE A 68 -7.95 -6.52 1.50
N SER A 69 -8.77 -7.22 2.30
CA SER A 69 -8.41 -7.57 3.67
C SER A 69 -7.14 -8.41 3.70
N ASP A 70 -7.09 -9.49 2.92
CA ASP A 70 -5.92 -10.36 2.82
C ASP A 70 -4.66 -9.58 2.40
N TYR A 71 -4.78 -8.72 1.39
CA TYR A 71 -3.68 -7.87 0.92
C TYR A 71 -3.18 -6.92 2.01
N LEU A 72 -4.08 -6.21 2.69
CA LEU A 72 -3.73 -5.26 3.75
C LEU A 72 -3.13 -5.95 4.98
N PHE A 73 -3.65 -7.12 5.35
CA PHE A 73 -3.09 -7.93 6.43
C PHE A 73 -1.69 -8.43 6.10
N GLY A 74 -1.44 -8.87 4.86
CA GLY A 74 -0.10 -9.24 4.39
C GLY A 74 0.92 -8.10 4.53
N ILE A 75 0.54 -6.88 4.14
CA ILE A 75 1.40 -5.68 4.28
C ILE A 75 1.70 -5.36 5.74
N LYS A 76 0.71 -5.49 6.63
CA LYS A 76 0.88 -5.18 8.05
C LYS A 76 1.91 -6.12 8.69
N THR A 77 1.78 -7.42 8.46
CA THR A 77 2.67 -8.44 9.02
C THR A 77 4.12 -8.25 8.55
N SER A 78 4.36 -7.90 7.29
CA SER A 78 5.72 -7.68 6.78
C SER A 78 6.42 -6.49 7.46
N ASN A 79 5.69 -5.41 7.76
CA ASN A 79 6.25 -4.23 8.42
C ASN A 79 6.61 -4.48 9.89
N GLU A 80 5.82 -5.29 10.59
CA GLU A 80 6.10 -5.66 11.99
C GLU A 80 7.36 -6.52 12.09
N ASN A 81 7.53 -7.48 11.18
CA ASN A 81 8.74 -8.33 11.13
C ASN A 81 10.01 -7.52 10.83
N LEU A 82 9.94 -6.56 9.91
CA LEU A 82 11.08 -5.70 9.58
C LEU A 82 11.55 -4.86 10.79
N LYS A 83 10.59 -4.28 11.54
CA LYS A 83 10.90 -3.52 12.77
C LYS A 83 11.54 -4.40 13.83
N LEU A 84 11.06 -5.64 13.97
CA LEU A 84 11.60 -6.60 14.93
C LEU A 84 13.05 -7.00 14.57
N PHE A 85 13.31 -7.29 13.29
CA PHE A 85 14.67 -7.58 12.80
C PHE A 85 15.64 -6.41 13.01
N LEU A 86 15.23 -5.18 12.66
CA LEU A 86 16.00 -3.96 12.92
C LEU A 86 16.33 -3.80 14.41
N GLY A 87 15.34 -4.05 15.29
CA GLY A 87 15.54 -4.02 16.73
C GLY A 87 16.59 -5.02 17.20
N ILE A 88 16.55 -6.27 16.71
CA ILE A 88 17.55 -7.29 17.04
C ILE A 88 18.95 -6.86 16.58
N ILE A 89 19.08 -6.34 15.36
CA ILE A 89 20.37 -5.86 14.83
C ILE A 89 20.92 -4.73 15.70
N LEU A 90 20.10 -3.77 16.10
CA LEU A 90 20.52 -2.65 16.95
C LEU A 90 20.99 -3.12 18.33
N VAL A 91 20.27 -4.06 18.95
CA VAL A 91 20.68 -4.66 20.24
C VAL A 91 22.01 -5.40 20.08
N PHE A 92 22.17 -6.18 19.01
CA PHE A 92 23.39 -6.93 18.75
C PHE A 92 24.60 -6.01 18.54
N LEU A 93 24.46 -4.95 17.75
CA LEU A 93 25.50 -3.92 17.56
C LEU A 93 25.85 -3.20 18.86
N GLY A 94 24.85 -2.92 19.71
CA GLY A 94 25.07 -2.33 21.03
C GLY A 94 25.90 -3.23 21.95
N ILE A 95 25.60 -4.54 21.98
CA ILE A 95 26.38 -5.51 22.76
C ILE A 95 27.82 -5.59 22.25
N LEU A 96 28.02 -5.63 20.93
CA LEU A 96 29.37 -5.64 20.34
C LEU A 96 30.17 -4.39 20.71
N ALA A 97 29.54 -3.21 20.69
CA ALA A 97 30.19 -1.96 21.09
C ALA A 97 30.62 -1.98 22.57
N ILE A 98 29.78 -2.53 23.46
CA ILE A 98 30.10 -2.68 24.89
C ILE A 98 31.28 -3.65 25.07
N VAL A 99 31.27 -4.80 24.38
CA VAL A 99 32.37 -5.78 24.46
C VAL A 99 33.68 -5.17 23.96
N ALA A 100 33.65 -4.45 22.84
CA ALA A 100 34.83 -3.78 22.30
C ALA A 100 35.39 -2.74 23.28
N PHE A 101 34.54 -1.95 23.92
CA PHE A 101 34.93 -0.96 24.93
C PHE A 101 35.52 -1.60 26.19
N LEU A 102 35.04 -2.78 26.60
CA LEU A 102 35.59 -3.52 27.75
C LEU A 102 36.90 -4.25 27.43
N SER A 103 37.25 -4.39 26.14
CA SER A 103 38.48 -5.05 25.69
C SER A 103 39.65 -4.11 25.45
N GLU A 104 39.44 -2.78 25.53
CA GLU A 104 40.48 -1.75 25.62
C GLU A 104 40.89 -1.50 27.08
#